data_AF-A0A371HDI0-F1
#
_entry.id   AF-A0A371HDI0-F1
#
_cell.length_a   1.000
_cell.length_b   1.000
_cell.length_c   1.000
_cell.angle_alpha   90.00
_cell.angle_beta   90.00
_cell.angle_gamma   90.00
#
_symmetry.space_group_name_H-M   'P 1'
#
loop_
_entity.id
_entity.type
_entity.pdbx_description
1 polymer ?
#
loop_
_entity_poly.entity_id
_entity_poly.type
_entity_poly.pdbx_seq_one_letter_code
_entity_poly.pdbx_strand_id
1 'polypeptide(L)'
;MERWIGQEKPKFQPLAKELEGINLGDEIERKEVQVGKQMPPDLRLRLIGLLKEYMDVFAWSYRDMSGLDLREQLRRMKSDVALKIKEEVEK
;
A
#
# COMPACT_ATOMS: atom_id res chain seq x y z
N MET A 1 -17.70 20.67 -19.12
CA MET A 1 -17.04 21.01 -17.84
C MET A 1 -16.64 19.72 -17.16
N GLU A 2 -15.34 19.61 -16.87
CA GLU A 2 -14.73 18.87 -15.74
C GLU A 2 -14.88 17.32 -15.72
N ARG A 3 -13.84 16.52 -15.43
CA ARG A 3 -12.70 16.72 -14.52
C ARG A 3 -11.45 16.10 -15.15
N TRP A 4 -10.39 16.91 -15.25
CA TRP A 4 -9.03 16.39 -15.36
C TRP A 4 -8.65 15.89 -13.97
N ILE A 5 -8.73 14.59 -13.71
CA ILE A 5 -7.96 14.02 -12.61
C ILE A 5 -6.52 14.02 -13.13
N GLY A 6 -5.81 15.11 -12.83
CA GLY A 6 -4.39 15.20 -13.03
C GLY A 6 -3.78 13.95 -12.40
N GLN A 7 -3.27 13.05 -13.24
CA GLN A 7 -2.31 12.09 -12.75
C GLN A 7 -1.11 12.90 -12.29
N GLU A 8 -1.09 13.26 -11.00
CA GLU A 8 0.17 13.38 -10.31
C GLU A 8 0.82 12.01 -10.43
N LYS A 9 1.59 11.83 -11.51
CA LYS A 9 2.62 10.80 -11.57
C LYS A 9 3.38 10.97 -10.25
N PRO A 10 3.41 9.97 -9.36
CA PRO A 10 4.15 10.11 -8.13
C PRO A 10 5.57 10.51 -8.53
N LYS A 11 6.01 11.71 -8.13
CA LYS A 11 7.39 12.17 -8.32
C LYS A 11 8.36 11.42 -7.40
N PHE A 12 8.01 10.20 -7.01
CA PHE A 12 8.98 9.21 -6.58
C PHE A 12 9.70 8.78 -7.85
N GLN A 13 10.66 9.60 -8.27
CA GLN A 13 11.83 9.02 -8.91
C GLN A 13 12.22 7.83 -8.02
N PRO A 14 12.33 6.59 -8.55
CA PRO A 14 12.93 5.53 -7.77
C PRO A 14 14.32 6.03 -7.50
N LEU A 15 14.49 6.60 -6.31
CA LEU A 15 15.78 6.99 -5.83
C LEU A 15 16.47 5.66 -5.72
N ALA A 16 17.27 5.32 -6.74
CA ALA A 16 18.09 4.12 -6.82
C ALA A 16 19.20 4.14 -5.74
N LYS A 17 18.93 4.78 -4.61
CA LYS A 17 19.60 4.55 -3.35
C LYS A 17 19.22 3.16 -2.95
N GLU A 18 20.23 2.31 -2.82
CA GLU A 18 20.10 1.00 -2.25
C GLU A 18 19.21 1.04 -1.01
N LEU A 19 18.16 0.24 -1.01
CA LEU A 19 17.22 0.12 0.10
C LEU A 19 17.58 -1.12 0.92
N GLU A 20 17.25 -1.10 2.20
CA GLU A 20 17.41 -2.19 3.13
C GLU A 20 16.06 -2.47 3.80
N GLY A 21 15.69 -3.75 3.85
CA GLY A 21 14.51 -4.23 4.55
C GLY A 21 14.77 -4.27 6.05
N ILE A 22 13.89 -3.66 6.83
CA ILE A 22 13.94 -3.66 8.28
C ILE A 22 12.62 -4.22 8.80
N ASN A 23 12.69 -5.23 9.67
CA ASN A 23 11.51 -5.72 10.39
C ASN A 23 11.25 -4.84 11.62
N LEU A 24 10.06 -4.26 11.70
CA LEU A 24 9.61 -3.47 12.84
C LEU A 24 8.80 -4.30 13.85
N GLY A 25 8.27 -5.44 13.42
CA GLY A 25 7.48 -6.36 14.23
C GLY A 25 8.30 -7.54 14.74
N ASP A 26 7.60 -8.61 15.11
CA ASP A 26 8.20 -9.79 15.75
C ASP A 26 8.63 -10.85 14.71
N GLU A 27 9.15 -12.00 15.16
CA GLU A 27 9.51 -13.11 14.27
C GLU A 27 8.30 -13.73 13.57
N ILE A 28 7.14 -13.73 14.24
CA ILE A 28 5.89 -14.34 13.77
C ILE A 28 5.12 -13.37 12.85
N GLU A 29 4.93 -12.13 13.31
CA GLU A 29 4.26 -11.08 12.54
C GLU A 29 5.27 -10.05 12.04
N ARG A 30 5.97 -10.42 10.96
CA ARG A 30 6.98 -9.55 10.35
C ARG A 30 6.29 -8.34 9.69
N LYS A 31 6.76 -7.15 10.05
CA LYS A 31 6.32 -5.86 9.51
C LYS A 31 7.50 -5.18 8.86
N GLU A 32 7.71 -5.51 7.60
CA GLU A 32 8.91 -5.10 6.86
C GLU A 32 8.72 -3.75 6.18
N VAL A 33 9.71 -2.87 6.35
CA VAL A 33 9.78 -1.57 5.69
C VAL A 33 11.11 -1.41 4.97
N GLN A 34 11.11 -0.67 3.87
CA GLN A 34 12.32 -0.36 3.12
C GLN A 34 12.87 1.02 3.53
N VAL A 35 14.12 1.05 3.98
CA VAL A 35 14.82 2.27 4.38
C VAL A 35 16.06 2.43 3.51
N GLY A 36 16.39 3.66 3.09
CA GLY A 36 17.60 3.91 2.29
C GLY A 36 18.87 3.57 3.06
N LYS A 37 19.75 2.74 2.50
CA LYS A 37 21.05 2.38 3.09
C LYS A 37 21.97 3.57 3.31
N GLN A 38 21.92 4.53 2.38
CA GLN A 38 22.77 5.73 2.38
C GLN A 38 22.26 6.83 3.34
N MET A 39 21.35 6.52 4.26
CA MET A 39 20.87 7.48 5.26
C MET A 39 21.91 7.70 6.36
N PRO A 40 22.07 8.94 6.86
CA PRO A 40 22.89 9.19 8.05
C PRO A 40 22.43 8.33 9.23
N PRO A 41 23.34 7.72 10.01
CA PRO A 41 22.98 6.82 11.11
C PRO A 41 22.02 7.44 12.12
N ASP A 42 22.23 8.69 12.53
CA ASP A 42 21.36 9.38 13.49
C ASP A 42 19.95 9.63 12.95
N LEU A 43 19.83 9.89 11.65
CA LEU A 43 18.53 10.06 11.01
C LEU A 43 17.82 8.71 10.87
N ARG A 44 18.56 7.67 10.49
CA ARG A 44 18.06 6.31 10.37
C ARG A 44 17.49 5.80 11.69
N LEU A 45 18.21 5.98 12.80
CA LEU A 45 17.75 5.56 14.12
C LEU A 45 16.46 6.29 14.54
N ARG A 46 16.40 7.62 14.31
CA ARG A 46 15.20 8.41 14.58
C ARG A 46 14.00 7.98 13.73
N LEU A 47 14.23 7.70 12.44
CA LEU A 47 13.19 7.20 11.55
C LEU A 47 12.67 5.83 12.00
N ILE A 48 13.56 4.90 12.33
CA ILE A 48 13.15 3.57 12.82
C ILE A 48 12.37 3.69 14.12
N GLY A 49 12.80 4.56 15.05
CA GLY A 49 12.05 4.83 16.28
C GLY A 49 10.63 5.32 16.00
N LEU A 50 10.49 6.30 15.10
CA LEU A 50 9.20 6.83 14.70
C LEU A 50 8.31 5.76 14.04
N LEU A 51 8.87 4.95 13.13
CA LEU A 51 8.12 3.90 12.46
C LEU A 51 7.66 2.79 13.42
N LYS A 52 8.43 2.53 14.49
CA LYS A 52 8.01 1.62 15.57
C LYS A 52 6.90 2.20 16.43
N GLU A 53 6.98 3.49 16.76
CA GLU A 53 5.97 4.18 17.58
C GLU A 53 4.61 4.22 16.89
N TYR A 54 4.58 4.44 15.58
CA TYR A 54 3.36 4.53 14.77
C TYR A 54 3.07 3.25 13.97
N MET A 55 3.56 2.10 14.45
CA MET A 55 3.40 0.83 13.74
C MET A 55 1.92 0.45 13.57
N ASP A 56 1.05 0.83 14.50
CA ASP A 56 -0.39 0.56 14.48
C ASP A 56 -1.19 1.37 13.44
N VAL A 57 -0.63 2.48 12.95
CA VAL A 57 -1.28 3.33 11.93
C VAL A 57 -1.22 2.72 10.53
N PHE A 58 -0.24 1.86 10.27
CA PHE A 58 -0.06 1.23 8.97
C PHE A 58 -0.94 0.00 8.79
N ALA A 59 -1.51 -0.13 7.58
CA ALA A 59 -2.14 -1.37 7.17
C ALA A 59 -1.10 -2.37 6.65
N TRP A 60 -0.57 -3.20 7.54
CA TRP A 60 0.42 -4.24 7.22
C TRP A 60 -0.17 -5.37 6.39
N SER A 61 -1.47 -5.59 6.56
CA SER A 61 -2.27 -6.52 5.80
C SER A 61 -3.55 -5.84 5.33
N TYR A 62 -4.20 -6.46 4.35
CA TYR A 62 -5.51 -6.01 3.89
C TYR A 62 -6.57 -6.03 5.02
N ARG A 63 -6.41 -6.89 6.03
CA ARG A 63 -7.33 -6.97 7.18
C ARG A 63 -7.31 -5.71 8.04
N ASP A 64 -6.19 -5.00 8.04
CA ASP A 64 -6.00 -3.76 8.80
C ASP A 64 -6.70 -2.58 8.11
N MET A 65 -7.10 -2.74 6.84
CA MET A 65 -7.93 -1.76 6.13
C MET A 65 -9.41 -2.02 6.41
N SER A 66 -9.94 -1.43 7.49
CA SER A 66 -11.36 -1.54 7.85
C SER A 66 -12.32 -0.71 6.97
N GLY A 67 -11.84 -0.18 5.84
CA GLY A 67 -12.59 0.75 4.98
C GLY A 67 -13.45 0.09 3.90
N LEU A 68 -13.28 -1.21 3.66
CA LEU A 68 -14.03 -1.95 2.64
C LEU A 68 -14.51 -3.27 3.24
N ASP A 69 -15.83 -3.39 3.39
CA ASP A 69 -16.45 -4.67 3.69
C ASP A 69 -16.14 -5.62 2.51
N LEU A 70 -15.48 -6.75 2.79
CA LEU A 70 -15.18 -7.80 1.81
C LEU A 70 -16.44 -8.20 1.01
N ARG A 71 -17.62 -8.07 1.64
CA ARG A 71 -18.92 -8.29 1.00
C ARG A 71 -19.23 -7.28 -0.11
N GLU A 72 -18.92 -6.01 0.09
CA GLU A 72 -19.10 -4.97 -0.93
C GLU A 72 -18.11 -5.13 -2.09
N GLN A 73 -16.87 -5.53 -1.80
CA GLN A 73 -15.89 -5.84 -2.84
C GLN A 73 -16.33 -7.03 -3.71
N LEU A 74 -16.81 -8.11 -3.08
CA LEU A 74 -17.32 -9.28 -3.80
C LEU A 74 -18.57 -8.95 -4.62
N ARG A 75 -19.48 -8.12 -4.07
CA ARG A 75 -20.68 -7.66 -4.77
C ARG A 75 -20.31 -6.87 -6.02
N ARG A 76 -19.32 -5.99 -5.92
CA ARG A 76 -18.83 -5.18 -7.05
C ARG A 76 -18.15 -6.04 -8.12
N MET A 77 -17.25 -6.94 -7.71
CA MET A 77 -16.64 -7.92 -8.62
C MET A 77 -17.68 -8.76 -9.37
N LYS A 78 -18.71 -9.24 -8.67
CA LYS A 78 -19.80 -10.01 -9.29
C LYS A 78 -20.60 -9.17 -10.29
N SER A 79 -20.84 -7.89 -9.99
CA SER A 79 -21.50 -6.95 -10.90
C SER A 79 -20.67 -6.75 -12.17
N ASP A 80 -19.36 -6.51 -12.04
CA ASP A 80 -18.48 -6.22 -13.18
C ASP A 80 -18.33 -7.44 -14.10
N VAL A 81 -18.22 -8.65 -13.53
CA VAL A 81 -18.18 -9.90 -14.30
C VAL A 81 -19.52 -10.17 -15.00
N ALA A 82 -20.65 -9.94 -14.33
CA ALA A 82 -21.97 -10.13 -14.93
C ALA A 82 -22.23 -9.15 -16.09
N LEU A 83 -21.78 -7.89 -15.98
CA LEU A 83 -21.86 -6.90 -17.05
C LEU A 83 -21.03 -7.33 -18.27
N LYS A 84 -19.82 -7.84 -18.03
CA LYS A 84 -18.94 -8.33 -19.11
C LYS A 84 -19.52 -9.54 -19.84
N ILE A 85 -20.11 -10.49 -19.11
CA ILE A 85 -20.77 -11.65 -19.72
C ILE A 85 -21.97 -11.22 -20.56
N LYS A 86 -22.76 -10.23 -20.09
CA LYS A 86 -23.92 -9.75 -20.85
C LYS A 86 -23.50 -9.06 -22.16
N GLU A 87 -22.43 -8.28 -22.13
CA GLU A 87 -21.87 -7.61 -23.32
C GLU A 87 -21.27 -8.61 -24.32
N GLU A 88 -20.62 -9.68 -23.85
CA GLU A 88 -20.05 -10.74 -24.70
C GLU A 88 -21.15 -11.64 -25.33
N VAL A 89 -22.28 -11.82 -24.65
CA VAL A 89 -23.42 -12.65 -25.11
C VAL A 89 -24.34 -11.87 -26.07
N GLU A 90 -24.43 -10.55 -25.95
CA GLU A 90 -25.17 -9.69 -26.88
C GLU A 90 -24.37 -9.29 -28.13
N LYS A 91 -23.13 -9.78 -28.28
CA LYS A 91 -22.25 -9.55 -29.43
C LYS A 91 -22.28 -10.72 -30.42
#